data_AF-A0A925KSC5-F1
#
_entry.id   AF-A0A925KSC5-F1
#
_cell.length_a   1.000
_cell.length_b   1.000
_cell.length_c   1.000
_cell.angle_alpha   90.00
_cell.angle_beta   90.00
_cell.angle_gamma   90.00
#
_symmetry.space_group_name_H-M   'P 1'
#
loop_
_entity.id
_entity.type
_entity.pdbx_description
1 polymer ?
#
loop_
_entity_poly.entity_id
_entity_poly.type
_entity_poly.pdbx_seq_one_letter_code
_entity_poly.pdbx_strand_id
1 'polypeptide(L)' 'MEITDDTIMPFGKKKGQRLADVSDGYLLTLYDSGKVKGKWRDYIENRIPILRQ' A
#
# COMPACT_ATOMS: atom_id res chain seq x y z
N MET A 1 -15.06 2.67 -3.19
CA MET A 1 -13.77 3.38 -3.09
C MET A 1 -12.68 2.51 -3.70
N GLU A 2 -12.04 3.02 -4.72
CA GLU A 2 -10.86 2.43 -5.36
C GLU A 2 -9.61 3.02 -4.69
N ILE A 3 -8.55 2.23 -4.53
CA ILE A 3 -7.29 2.70 -3.97
C ILE A 3 -6.32 2.86 -5.13
N THR A 4 -5.86 4.09 -5.31
CA THR A 4 -5.01 4.53 -6.42
C THR A 4 -3.80 5.27 -5.88
N ASP A 5 -2.85 5.58 -6.76
CA ASP A 5 -1.65 6.34 -6.41
C ASP A 5 -1.93 7.73 -5.81
N ASP A 6 -3.05 8.35 -6.19
CA ASP A 6 -3.53 9.64 -5.65
C ASP A 6 -4.20 9.51 -4.27
N THR A 7 -4.48 8.28 -3.83
CA THR A 7 -5.07 8.06 -2.51
C THR A 7 -4.09 8.52 -1.44
N ILE A 8 -4.61 9.21 -0.42
CA ILE A 8 -3.81 9.63 0.72
C ILE A 8 -3.72 8.48 1.72
N MET A 9 -2.50 8.13 2.11
CA MET A 9 -2.22 7.14 3.14
C MET A 9 -2.92 7.55 4.44
N PRO A 10 -3.88 6.75 4.97
CA PRO A 10 -4.69 7.19 6.10
C PRO A 10 -4.07 6.86 7.46
N PHE A 11 -3.01 6.03 7.49
CA PHE A 11 -2.42 5.51 8.73
C PHE A 11 -0.89 5.36 8.68
N GLY A 12 -0.31 5.07 9.84
CA GLY A 12 1.10 4.75 10.00
C GLY A 12 2.03 5.94 9.83
N LYS A 13 3.32 5.65 9.61
CA LYS A 13 4.40 6.65 9.56
C LYS A 13 4.31 7.57 8.33
N LYS A 14 3.65 7.11 7.27
CA LYS A 14 3.47 7.82 6.00
C LYS A 14 2.09 8.47 5.87
N LYS A 15 1.33 8.57 6.97
CA LYS A 15 0.01 9.20 6.98
C LYS A 15 0.05 10.60 6.37
N GLY A 16 -0.89 10.90 5.48
CA GLY A 16 -0.99 12.20 4.79
C GLY A 16 -0.22 12.30 3.48
N GLN A 17 0.59 11.29 3.12
CA GLN A 17 1.29 11.24 1.83
C GLN A 17 0.45 10.52 0.78
N ARG A 18 0.60 10.87 -0.50
CA ARG A 18 0.03 10.08 -1.60
C ARG A 18 0.69 8.72 -1.65
N LEU A 19 -0.05 7.68 -2.05
CA LEU A 19 0.51 6.34 -2.17
C LEU A 19 1.63 6.26 -3.22
N ALA A 20 1.56 7.08 -4.27
CA ALA A 20 2.66 7.28 -5.22
C ALA A 20 4.00 7.62 -4.53
N ASP A 21 3.96 8.48 -3.50
CA ASP A 21 5.15 8.96 -2.79
C ASP A 21 5.64 7.99 -1.71
N VAL A 22 4.85 6.95 -1.41
CA VAL A 22 5.22 5.93 -0.43
C VAL A 22 6.14 4.90 -1.10
N SER A 23 7.31 4.67 -0.52
CA SER A 23 8.27 3.66 -0.99
C SER A 23 7.68 2.25 -0.94
N ASP A 24 7.98 1.42 -1.95
CA ASP A 24 7.59 0.00 -1.98
C ASP A 24 8.04 -0.77 -0.74
N GLY A 25 9.22 -0.50 -0.20
CA GLY A 25 9.70 -1.13 1.02
C GLY A 25 8.76 -0.92 2.22
N TYR A 26 8.15 0.25 2.34
CA TYR A 26 7.16 0.51 3.39
C TYR A 26 5.84 -0.23 3.12
N LEU A 27 5.38 -0.28 1.87
CA LEU A 27 4.19 -1.04 1.50
C LEU A 27 4.37 -2.54 1.73
N LEU A 28 5.55 -3.10 1.42
CA LEU A 28 5.92 -4.47 1.76
C LEU A 28 5.83 -4.72 3.26
N THR A 29 6.39 -3.82 4.08
CA THR A 29 6.28 -4.00 5.55
C THR A 29 4.83 -4.00 6.03
N LEU A 30 3.95 -3.22 5.41
CA LEU A 30 2.53 -3.22 5.71
C LEU A 30 1.86 -4.53 5.28
N TYR A 31 2.21 -5.02 4.09
CA TYR A 31 1.75 -6.29 3.53
C TYR A 31 2.10 -7.48 4.43
N ASP A 32 3.37 -7.57 4.82
CA ASP A 32 3.92 -8.64 5.67
C ASP A 32 3.35 -8.58 7.09
N SER A 33 3.11 -7.37 7.61
CA SER A 33 2.53 -7.19 8.95
C SER A 33 1.07 -7.64 9.05
N GLY A 34 0.39 -7.94 7.93
CA GLY A 34 -1.04 -8.30 7.91
C GLY A 34 -1.99 -7.16 8.31
N LYS A 35 -1.48 -5.94 8.45
CA LYS A 35 -2.26 -4.74 8.84
C LYS A 35 -3.12 -4.20 7.71
N VAL A 36 -2.80 -4.55 6.47
CA VAL A 36 -3.55 -4.16 5.27
C VAL A 36 -4.33 -5.36 4.72
N LYS A 37 -5.64 -5.15 4.52
CA LYS A 37 -6.59 -6.18 4.05
C LYS A 37 -7.50 -5.61 2.97
N GLY A 38 -8.09 -6.50 2.18
CA GLY A 38 -8.96 -6.14 1.05
C GLY A 38 -8.24 -5.19 0.10
N LYS A 39 -8.92 -4.11 -0.28
CA LYS A 39 -8.43 -3.15 -1.28
C LYS A 39 -7.03 -2.61 -1.05
N TRP A 40 -6.60 -2.47 0.20
CA TRP A 40 -5.24 -2.01 0.53
C TRP A 40 -4.19 -3.07 0.19
N ARG A 41 -4.52 -4.34 0.44
CA ARG A 41 -3.67 -5.46 0.08
C ARG A 41 -3.62 -5.62 -1.44
N ASP A 42 -4.78 -5.55 -2.09
CA ASP A 42 -4.91 -5.64 -3.54
C ASP A 42 -4.08 -4.54 -4.22
N TYR A 43 -4.14 -3.29 -3.73
CA TYR A 43 -3.31 -2.20 -4.23
C TYR A 43 -1.81 -2.51 -4.16
N ILE A 44 -1.33 -3.04 -3.03
CA ILE A 44 0.09 -3.36 -2.84
C ILE A 44 0.52 -4.50 -3.75
N GLU A 45 -0.30 -5.55 -3.90
CA GLU A 45 -0.04 -6.66 -4.83
C GLU A 45 -0.04 -6.21 -6.29
N ASN A 46 -0.89 -5.25 -6.64
CA ASN A 46 -0.94 -4.65 -7.98
C ASN A 46 0.30 -3.80 -8.27
N ARG A 47 0.79 -3.05 -7.28
CA ARG A 47 1.96 -2.17 -7.42
C ARG A 47 3.28 -2.92 -7.40
N ILE A 48 3.37 -4.02 -6.65
CA ILE A 48 4.60 -4.77 -6.41
C ILE A 48 4.48 -6.17 -7.05
N PRO A 49 4.94 -6.34 -8.31
CA PRO A 49 4.63 -7.54 -9.10
C PRO A 49 5.11 -8.86 -8.48
N ILE A 50 6.21 -8.83 -7.71
CA ILE A 50 6.78 -10.03 -7.06
C ILE A 50 5.85 -10.67 -6.02
N LEU A 51 4.82 -9.94 -5.55
CA LEU A 51 3.83 -10.47 -4.60
C LEU A 51 2.73 -11.32 -5.26
N ARG A 52 2.57 -11.26 -6.60
CA ARG A 52 1.55 -12.01 -7.36
C ARG A 52 2.13 -13.33 -7.91
N GLN A 53 2.65 -14.19 -7.04
CA GLN A 53 3.13 -15.53 -7.42
C GLN A 53 1.98 -16.53 -7.54
#